data_AF-A0A9E3CYB8-F1
#
_entry.id   AF-A0A9E3CYB8-F1
#
_cell.length_a   1.000
_cell.length_b   1.000
_cell.length_c   1.000
_cell.angle_alpha   90.00
_cell.angle_beta   90.00
_cell.angle_gamma   90.00
#
_symmetry.space_group_name_H-M   'P 1'
#
loop_
_entity.id
_entity.type
_entity.pdbx_description
1 polymer ?
#
loop_
_entity_poly.entity_id
_entity_poly.type
_entity_poly.pdbx_seq_one_letter_code
_entity_poly.pdbx_strand_id
1 'polypeptide(L)' 'AGGWELARRLLRPIPLVGTAVVLGTAGYALRRKGAVRGAAHVGLDLIPAVGTAKALVELFTGDLIPDKKAVNR' A
#
# COMPACT_ATOMS: atom_id res chain seq x y z
N ALA A 1 -4.99 -33.18 -3.60
CA ALA A 1 -3.72 -32.56 -4.05
C ALA A 1 -3.87 -31.39 -5.03
N GLY A 2 -4.91 -31.31 -5.89
CA GLY A 2 -4.98 -30.28 -6.95
C GLY A 2 -5.41 -28.85 -6.55
N GLY A 3 -6.15 -28.67 -5.45
CA GLY A 3 -6.72 -27.35 -5.10
C GLY A 3 -5.68 -26.28 -4.73
N TRP A 4 -4.57 -26.68 -4.09
CA TRP A 4 -3.50 -25.77 -3.69
C TRP A 4 -2.70 -25.23 -4.88
N GLU A 5 -2.48 -26.05 -5.90
CA GLU A 5 -1.79 -25.66 -7.13
C GLU A 5 -2.63 -24.62 -7.92
N LEU A 6 -3.94 -24.81 -7.96
CA LEU A 6 -4.91 -23.88 -8.56
C LEU A 6 -4.99 -22.57 -7.79
N ALA A 7 -5.12 -22.62 -6.46
CA ALA A 7 -5.12 -21.43 -5.61
C ALA A 7 -3.83 -20.62 -5.80
N ARG A 8 -2.68 -21.29 -5.83
CA ARG A 8 -1.39 -20.62 -6.04
C ARG A 8 -1.29 -19.95 -7.41
N ARG A 9 -1.86 -20.55 -8.47
CA ARG A 9 -1.95 -19.93 -9.80
C ARG A 9 -2.85 -18.69 -9.83
N LEU A 10 -3.94 -18.69 -9.07
CA LEU A 10 -4.86 -17.55 -8.97
C LEU A 10 -4.32 -16.42 -8.06
N LEU A 11 -3.56 -16.77 -7.03
CA LEU A 11 -2.97 -15.82 -6.08
C LEU A 11 -1.71 -15.14 -6.62
N ARG A 12 -0.91 -15.86 -7.43
CA ARG A 12 0.36 -15.35 -8.00
C ARG A 12 0.26 -14.03 -8.77
N PRO A 13 -0.81 -13.73 -9.54
CA PRO A 13 -0.96 -12.44 -10.22
C PRO A 13 -1.42 -11.29 -9.30
N ILE A 14 -1.92 -11.55 -8.08
CA ILE A 14 -2.46 -10.50 -7.20
C ILE A 14 -1.44 -9.37 -6.93
N PRO A 15 -0.17 -9.65 -6.58
CA PRO A 15 0.82 -8.58 -6.39
C PRO A 15 1.08 -7.79 -7.66
N LEU A 16 1.10 -8.45 -8.83
CA LEU A 16 1.34 -7.81 -10.12
C LEU A 16 0.21 -6.85 -10.49
N VAL A 17 -1.05 -7.28 -10.33
CA VAL A 17 -2.24 -6.46 -10.62
C VAL A 17 -2.27 -5.24 -9.70
N GLY A 18 -2.04 -5.44 -8.39
CA GLY A 18 -1.99 -4.33 -7.44
C GLY A 18 -0.92 -3.30 -7.80
N THR A 19 0.28 -3.76 -8.17
CA THR A 19 1.39 -2.87 -8.58
C THR A 19 1.05 -2.08 -9.84
N ALA A 20 0.45 -2.74 -10.83
CA ALA A 20 0.04 -2.09 -12.08
C ALA A 20 -1.03 -1.02 -11.86
N VAL A 21 -2.02 -1.29 -10.99
CA VAL A 21 -3.04 -0.31 -10.61
C VAL A 21 -2.38 0.90 -9.96
N VAL A 22 -1.56 0.71 -8.92
CA VAL A 22 -0.89 1.81 -8.20
C VAL A 22 -0.08 2.70 -9.16
N LEU A 23 0.73 2.10 -10.03
CA LEU A 23 1.54 2.85 -11.00
C LEU A 23 0.67 3.57 -12.03
N GLY A 24 -0.39 2.93 -12.51
CA GLY A 24 -1.34 3.54 -13.44
C GLY A 24 -2.04 4.77 -12.86
N THR A 25 -2.54 4.68 -11.63
CA THR A 25 -3.23 5.80 -10.97
C THR A 25 -2.28 6.95 -10.66
N ALA A 26 -1.07 6.65 -10.17
CA ALA A 26 -0.04 7.66 -9.93
C ALA A 26 0.35 8.37 -11.25
N GLY A 27 0.61 7.61 -12.31
CA GLY A 27 0.92 8.16 -13.64
C GLY A 27 -0.21 9.01 -14.21
N TYR A 28 -1.47 8.59 -14.06
CA TYR A 28 -2.64 9.36 -14.50
C TYR A 28 -2.75 10.70 -13.75
N ALA A 29 -2.55 10.70 -12.43
CA ALA A 29 -2.55 11.91 -11.62
C ALA A 29 -1.43 12.89 -12.03
N LEU A 30 -0.23 12.38 -12.31
CA LEU A 30 0.90 13.16 -12.81
C LEU A 30 0.61 13.77 -14.19
N ARG A 31 0.00 13.01 -15.13
CA ARG A 31 -0.36 13.52 -16.46
C ARG A 31 -1.42 14.61 -16.41
N ARG A 32 -2.41 14.52 -15.49
CA ARG A 32 -3.49 15.51 -15.39
C ARG A 32 -3.08 16.79 -14.66
N LYS A 33 -2.24 16.71 -13.62
CA LYS A 33 -1.93 17.83 -12.72
C LYS A 33 -0.53 18.43 -12.93
N GLY A 34 0.31 17.81 -13.78
CA GLY A 34 1.73 18.13 -13.92
C GLY A 34 2.57 17.51 -12.80
N ALA A 35 3.88 17.35 -13.01
CA ALA A 35 4.73 16.56 -12.13
C ALA A 35 4.73 17.04 -10.67
N VAL A 36 4.84 18.35 -10.43
CA VAL A 36 4.94 18.93 -9.08
C VAL A 36 3.62 18.87 -8.31
N ARG A 37 2.53 19.38 -8.91
CA ARG A 37 1.19 19.35 -8.28
C ARG A 37 0.62 17.93 -8.20
N GLY A 38 0.93 17.08 -9.18
CA GLY A 38 0.58 15.67 -9.17
C GLY A 38 1.29 14.90 -8.06
N ALA A 39 2.61 15.10 -7.89
CA ALA A 39 3.37 14.47 -6.82
C ALA A 39 2.88 14.91 -5.43
N ALA A 40 2.61 16.21 -5.23
CA ALA A 40 2.05 16.70 -3.97
C ALA A 40 0.66 16.08 -3.66
N HIS A 41 -0.19 15.96 -4.69
CA HIS A 41 -1.53 15.38 -4.52
C HIS A 41 -1.46 13.89 -4.17
N VAL A 42 -0.69 13.12 -4.94
CA VAL A 42 -0.47 11.68 -4.67
C VAL A 42 0.21 11.49 -3.32
N GLY A 43 1.20 12.33 -2.99
CA GLY A 43 1.91 12.27 -1.72
C GLY A 43 1.00 12.51 -0.50
N LEU A 44 0.07 13.46 -0.60
CA LEU A 44 -0.94 13.71 0.45
C LEU A 44 -1.90 12.52 0.58
N ASP A 45 -2.35 11.93 -0.53
CA ASP A 45 -3.22 10.75 -0.53
C ASP A 45 -2.52 9.49 0.01
N LEU A 46 -1.17 9.44 -0.04
CA LEU A 46 -0.39 8.34 0.51
C LEU A 46 -0.35 8.33 2.05
N ILE A 47 -0.58 9.46 2.73
CA ILE A 47 -0.47 9.51 4.20
C ILE A 47 -1.47 8.56 4.88
N PRO A 48 -2.79 8.61 4.59
CA PRO A 48 -3.72 7.61 5.09
C PRO A 48 -3.38 6.19 4.64
N ALA A 49 -2.92 6.02 3.39
CA ALA A 49 -2.57 4.72 2.83
C ALA A 49 -1.41 4.04 3.57
N VAL A 50 -0.40 4.81 3.99
CA VAL A 50 0.71 4.33 4.82
C VAL A 50 0.20 3.88 6.20
N GLY A 51 -0.75 4.61 6.79
CA GLY A 51 -1.41 4.20 8.03
C GLY A 51 -2.18 2.88 7.89
N THR A 52 -2.95 2.72 6.80
CA THR A 52 -3.65 1.46 6.50
C THR A 52 -2.67 0.31 6.26
N ALA A 53 -1.59 0.56 5.52
CA ALA A 53 -0.56 -0.44 5.28
C ALA A 53 0.10 -0.90 6.58
N LYS A 54 0.44 0.05 7.46
CA LYS A 54 0.96 -0.24 8.80
C LYS A 54 -0.01 -1.14 9.58
N ALA A 55 -1.29 -0.77 9.65
CA ALA A 55 -2.29 -1.55 10.37
C ALA A 55 -2.44 -2.99 9.83
N LEU A 56 -2.38 -3.18 8.50
CA LEU A 56 -2.40 -4.51 7.90
C LEU A 56 -1.14 -5.30 8.20
N VAL A 57 0.03 -4.67 8.12
CA VAL A 57 1.30 -5.35 8.45
C VAL A 57 1.32 -5.77 9.93
N GLU A 58 0.87 -4.90 10.83
CA GLU A 58 0.74 -5.20 12.27
C GLU A 58 -0.25 -6.34 12.53
N LEU A 59 -1.35 -6.39 11.79
CA LEU A 59 -2.34 -7.47 11.89
C LEU A 59 -1.74 -8.86 11.60
N PHE A 60 -0.81 -8.94 10.64
CA PHE A 60 -0.21 -10.23 10.23
C PHE A 60 1.11 -10.55 10.91
N THR A 61 1.87 -9.53 11.35
CA THR A 61 3.25 -9.69 11.84
C THR A 61 3.37 -9.45 13.34
N GLY A 62 2.38 -8.82 13.97
CA GLY A 62 2.49 -8.21 15.30
C GLY A 62 3.00 -6.77 15.24
N ASP A 63 3.04 -6.06 16.37
CA ASP A 63 3.47 -4.67 16.46
C ASP A 63 4.92 -4.49 15.96
N LEU A 64 5.08 -3.85 14.80
CA LEU A 64 6.38 -3.61 14.17
C LEU A 64 6.91 -2.20 14.42
N ILE A 65 6.08 -1.27 14.86
CA ILE A 65 6.48 0.12 15.12
C ILE A 65 6.10 0.42 16.56
N PRO A 66 7.06 0.23 17.49
CA PRO A 66 6.81 0.33 18.92
C PRO A 66 6.19 1.68 19.29
N ASP A 67 5.13 1.62 20.08
CA ASP A 67 4.57 2.83 20.66
C ASP A 67 5.63 3.55 21.50
N LYS A 68 5.73 4.87 21.31
CA LYS A 68 6.54 5.70 22.20
C LYS A 68 5.96 5.57 23.60
N LYS A 69 6.80 5.21 24.58
CA LYS A 69 6.40 5.24 26.00
C LYS A 69 5.82 6.61 26.29
N ALA A 70 4.54 6.66 26.66
CA ALA A 70 3.90 7.88 27.09
C ALA A 70 4.77 8.52 28.18
N VAL A 71 5.37 9.68 27.88
CA VAL A 71 6.04 10.45 28.91
C VAL A 71 4.90 11.02 29.75
N ASN A 72 4.62 10.36 30.87
CA ASN A 72 3.59 10.78 31.80
C ASN A 72 4.11 12.08 32.45
N ARG A 73 3.57 13.22 32.04
CA ARG A 73 3.79 14.55 32.65
C ARG A 73 2.49 15.04 33.25
#